data_AF-A0A1I2TK24-F1
#
_entry.id   AF-A0A1I2TK24-F1
#
_cell.length_a   1.000
_cell.length_b   1.000
_cell.length_c   1.000
_cell.angle_alpha   90.00
_cell.angle_beta   90.00
_cell.angle_gamma   90.00
#
_symmetry.space_group_name_H-M   'P 1'
#
loop_
_entity.id
_entity.type
_entity.pdbx_description
1 polymer ?
#
loop_
_entity_poly.entity_id
_entity_poly.type
_entity_poly.pdbx_seq_one_letter_code
_entity_poly.pdbx_strand_id
1 'polypeptide(L)' 'MNAVALARRLAGLALTVERDRPTAAHWVAAMALAAEAEPVPGHTREVAFVAGRARVHLHPLSR' A
#
# COMPACT_ATOMS: atom_id res chain seq x y z
N MET A 1 4.79 -11.03 -5.77
CA MET A 1 5.25 -10.62 -4.41
C MET A 1 4.13 -10.89 -3.43
N ASN A 2 4.41 -11.57 -2.31
CA ASN A 2 3.38 -11.88 -1.31
C ASN A 2 3.00 -10.67 -0.43
N ALA A 3 1.91 -10.79 0.33
CA ALA A 3 1.39 -9.70 1.16
C ALA A 3 2.37 -9.20 2.22
N VAL A 4 3.19 -10.08 2.80
CA VAL A 4 4.19 -9.72 3.81
C VAL A 4 5.30 -8.86 3.21
N ALA A 5 5.79 -9.23 2.02
CA ALA A 5 6.81 -8.47 1.31
C ALA A 5 6.29 -7.10 0.87
N LEU A 6 5.03 -7.03 0.39
CA LEU A 6 4.36 -5.75 0.10
C LEU A 6 4.30 -4.85 1.34
N ALA A 7 3.82 -5.37 2.47
CA ALA A 7 3.69 -4.61 3.71
C ALA A 7 5.04 -4.05 4.18
N ARG A 8 6.13 -4.83 4.07
CA ARG A 8 7.49 -4.37 4.42
C ARG A 8 7.97 -3.24 3.52
N ARG A 9 7.78 -3.33 2.20
CA ARG A 9 8.20 -2.27 1.27
C ARG A 9 7.40 -0.99 1.45
N LEU A 10 6.09 -1.12 1.69
CA LEU A 10 5.23 0.03 2.02
C LEU A 10 5.58 0.66 3.37
N ALA A 11 5.96 -0.13 4.37
CA ALA A 11 6.46 0.40 5.64
C ALA A 11 7.74 1.22 5.44
N GLY A 12 8.68 0.74 4.61
CA GLY A 12 9.87 1.51 4.23
C GLY A 12 9.54 2.82 3.54
N LEU A 13 8.58 2.81 2.62
CA LEU A 13 8.08 4.03 1.96
C LEU A 13 7.39 5.00 2.93
N ALA A 14 6.68 4.49 3.94
CA ALA A 14 6.00 5.33 4.92
C ALA A 14 6.97 6.11 5.81
N LEU A 15 8.20 5.62 6.01
CA LEU A 15 9.25 6.33 6.76
C LEU A 15 9.68 7.64 6.08
N THR A 16 9.45 7.80 4.78
CA THR A 16 9.77 9.03 4.04
C THR A 16 8.57 9.99 3.96
N VAL A 17 7.42 9.62 4.51
CA VAL A 17 6.22 10.46 4.53
C VAL A 17 6.28 11.43 5.71
N GLU A 18 6.45 12.71 5.42
CA GLU A 18 6.48 13.76 6.44
C GLU A 18 5.08 14.14 6.91
N ARG A 19 4.91 14.29 8.24
CA ARG A 19 3.68 14.84 8.88
C ARG A 19 2.38 14.20 8.39
N ASP A 20 2.41 12.90 8.09
CA ASP A 20 1.26 12.14 7.60
C ASP A 20 0.70 12.64 6.25
N ARG A 21 1.52 13.35 5.46
CA ARG A 21 1.12 13.89 4.16
C ARG A 21 1.90 13.23 3.03
N PRO A 22 1.44 12.08 2.51
CA PRO A 22 2.05 11.46 1.34
C PRO A 22 1.94 12.40 0.13
N THR A 23 3.07 12.59 -0.54
CA THR A 23 3.12 13.34 -1.80
C THR A 23 2.66 12.47 -2.97
N ALA A 24 2.44 13.08 -4.14
CA ALA A 24 2.13 12.33 -5.36
C ALA A 24 3.19 11.25 -5.68
N ALA A 25 4.47 11.53 -5.45
CA ALA A 25 5.55 10.57 -5.66
C ALA A 25 5.42 9.34 -4.73
N HIS A 26 5.03 9.56 -3.45
CA HIS A 26 4.76 8.46 -2.53
C HIS A 26 3.58 7.60 -3.00
N TRP A 27 2.52 8.22 -3.51
CA TRP A 27 1.38 7.48 -4.05
C TRP A 27 1.75 6.66 -5.29
N VAL A 28 2.52 7.23 -6.21
CA VAL A 28 3.02 6.51 -7.40
C VAL A 28 3.88 5.31 -6.98
N ALA A 29 4.79 5.50 -6.04
CA ALA A 29 5.62 4.41 -5.52
C ALA A 29 4.79 3.32 -4.83
N ALA A 30 3.80 3.69 -4.02
CA ALA A 30 2.90 2.74 -3.37
C ALA A 30 2.08 1.93 -4.38
N MET A 31 1.58 2.57 -5.44
CA MET A 31 0.85 1.91 -6.52
C MET A 31 1.75 0.94 -7.31
N ALA A 32 2.99 1.32 -7.60
CA ALA A 32 3.95 0.43 -8.25
C ALA A 32 4.22 -0.82 -7.39
N LEU A 33 4.44 -0.64 -6.09
CA LEU A 33 4.60 -1.76 -5.15
C LEU A 33 3.35 -2.66 -5.10
N ALA A 34 2.16 -2.07 -5.08
CA ALA A 34 0.91 -2.81 -5.06
C ALA A 34 0.67 -3.60 -6.36
N ALA A 35 1.12 -3.09 -7.51
CA ALA A 35 1.03 -3.76 -8.81
C ALA A 35 1.96 -4.99 -8.92
N GLU A 36 3.10 -4.99 -8.22
CA GLU A 36 4.00 -6.14 -8.13
C GLU A 36 3.47 -7.27 -7.20
N ALA A 37 2.43 -6.99 -6.40
CA ALA A 37 1.86 -7.94 -5.47
C ALA A 37 0.88 -8.90 -6.17
N GLU A 38 0.98 -10.19 -5.86
CA GLU A 38 0.09 -11.22 -6.42
C GLU A 38 -1.37 -10.87 -6.13
N PRO A 39 -2.28 -10.84 -7.10
CA PRO A 39 -3.69 -10.50 -6.88
C PRO A 39 -4.34 -11.50 -5.90
N VAL A 40 -5.23 -10.99 -5.04
CA VAL A 40 -6.09 -11.85 -4.20
C VAL A 40 -7.43 -11.98 -4.93
N PRO A 41 -7.83 -13.17 -5.38
CA PRO A 41 -9.08 -13.35 -6.11
C PRO A 41 -10.28 -12.81 -5.33
N GLY A 42 -11.17 -12.10 -6.01
CA GLY A 42 -12.39 -11.53 -5.42
C GLY A 42 -12.15 -10.36 -4.46
N HIS A 43 -10.95 -9.77 -4.41
CA HIS A 43 -10.65 -8.65 -3.52
C HIS A 43 -9.95 -7.49 -4.25
N THR A 44 -10.22 -6.27 -3.81
CA THR A 44 -9.43 -5.08 -4.13
C THR A 44 -8.51 -4.72 -2.96
N ARG A 45 -7.45 -3.98 -3.25
CA ARG A 45 -6.51 -3.45 -2.25
C ARG A 45 -6.73 -1.98 -2.05
N GLU A 46 -6.88 -1.58 -0.80
CA GLU A 46 -6.74 -0.21 -0.37
C GLU A 46 -5.38 -0.03 0.31
N VAL A 47 -4.66 1.03 -0.07
CA VAL A 47 -3.42 1.44 0.60
C VAL A 47 -3.67 2.79 1.27
N ALA A 48 -3.41 2.87 2.56
CA ALA A 48 -3.60 4.09 3.35
C ALA A 48 -2.30 4.46 4.08
N PHE A 49 -2.00 5.76 4.15
CA PHE A 49 -0.94 6.29 5.02
C PHE A 49 -1.58 6.95 6.25
N VAL A 50 -1.24 6.48 7.45
CA VAL A 50 -1.79 6.96 8.72
C VAL A 50 -0.67 7.03 9.76
N ALA A 51 -0.45 8.20 10.37
CA ALA A 51 0.54 8.38 11.45
C ALA A 51 1.94 7.83 11.11
N GLY A 52 2.45 8.13 9.91
CA GLY A 52 3.77 7.71 9.42
C GLY A 52 3.85 6.22 9.05
N ARG A 53 2.71 5.55 8.89
CA ARG A 53 2.63 4.12 8.59
C ARG A 53 1.80 3.90 7.34
N ALA A 54 2.23 2.96 6.50
CA ALA A 54 1.39 2.43 5.43
C ALA A 54 0.60 1.23 5.93
N ARG A 55 -0.68 1.15 5.56
CA ARG A 55 -1.56 0.00 5.79
C ARG A 55 -2.11 -0.50 4.47
N VAL A 56 -2.28 -1.81 4.37
CA VAL A 56 -2.95 -2.47 3.24
C VAL A 56 -4.18 -3.18 3.76
N HIS A 57 -5.34 -2.85 3.18
CA HIS A 57 -6.60 -3.52 3.46
C HIS A 57 -7.06 -4.26 2.20
N LEU A 58 -7.55 -5.48 2.38
CA LEU A 58 -8.21 -6.24 1.31
C LEU A 58 -9.71 -6.11 1.50
N HIS A 59 -10.39 -5.53 0.52
CA HIS A 59 -11.84 -5.43 0.51
C HIS A 59 -12.40 -6.44 -0.48
N PRO A 60 -13.47 -7.17 -0.14
CA PRO A 60 -14.18 -7.99 -1.11
C PRO A 60 -14.65 -7.10 -2.28
N LEU A 61 -14.51 -7.60 -3.50
CA LEU A 61 -15.16 -7.02 -4.65
C LEU A 61 -16.66 -7.32 -4.51
N SER A 62 -17.44 -6.33 -4.10
CA SER A 62 -18.90 -6.40 -4.17
C SER A 62 -19.31 -6.62 -5.63
N ARG A 63 -19.99 -7.73 -5.88
CA ARG A 63 -20.57 -8.07 -7.19
C ARG A 63 -21.78 -7.20 -7.50
#